data_AF-E4TYY4-F1
#
_entry.id   AF-E4TYY4-F1
#
_cell.length_a   1.000
_cell.length_b   1.000
_cell.length_c   1.000
_cell.angle_alpha   90.00
_cell.angle_beta   90.00
_cell.angle_gamma   90.00
#
_symmetry.space_group_name_H-M   'P 1'
#
loop_
_entity.id
_entity.type
_entity.pdbx_description
1 polymer ?
#
loop_
_entity_poly.entity_id
_entity_poly.type
_entity_poly.pdbx_seq_one_letter_code
_entity_poly.pdbx_strand_id
1 'polypeptide(L)'
;MNLETLKRDIKTRYRSYAGQDIDSKVASVADALNSEWSMSTQGLSLQELKTLASAMLEEEGQTLHDELEDLIAQKERLERQIIRKGEELQHLKYSLFDSLEKHIGNSDEMLEKLHQVKLQSVDLLDILEEITESAIITTLEKGSDIEDTLHEIIKDITFETLNANVLNAVRIRRILASILQSAINVAEATPNQSNTIFRGTLLGIRSALIKSIEKFHQYLLYVPEEVKALYRDEYKTIETELDRIDTLFTQVLNSLKSHNSHSIVENLERISNEIYAQSDELTNLSKETVELLRNRLSKIKRGVTMQGTKLLNSKSAQEAKAMGVRAWSVAKSAMEGAIKGAKDAMEKK
;
A
#
# COMPACT_ATOMS: atom_id res chain seq x y z
N MET A 1 45.09 18.62 23.63
CA MET A 1 44.13 17.94 24.53
C MET A 1 43.90 16.52 24.02
N ASN A 2 43.65 15.52 24.86
CA ASN A 2 43.27 14.18 24.36
C ASN A 2 41.83 14.25 23.80
N LEU A 3 41.56 13.58 22.68
CA LEU A 3 40.25 13.54 22.02
C LEU A 3 39.14 12.99 22.93
N GLU A 4 39.45 12.04 23.80
CA GLU A 4 38.47 11.51 24.77
C GLU A 4 38.09 12.55 25.83
N THR A 5 39.07 13.33 26.29
CA THR A 5 38.83 14.44 27.22
C THR A 5 38.04 15.55 26.55
N LEU A 6 38.37 15.87 25.28
CA LEU A 6 37.64 16.82 24.45
C LEU A 6 36.18 16.40 24.26
N LYS A 7 35.91 15.14 23.91
CA LYS A 7 34.55 14.61 23.74
C LYS A 7 33.73 14.79 25.03
N ARG A 8 34.29 14.41 26.17
CA ARG A 8 33.62 14.52 27.47
C ARG A 8 33.32 15.97 27.86
N ASP A 9 34.28 16.86 27.68
CA ASP A 9 34.15 18.25 28.09
C ASP A 9 33.16 19.02 27.18
N ILE A 10 33.12 18.68 25.88
CA ILE A 10 32.10 19.16 24.93
C ILE A 10 30.71 18.73 25.38
N LYS A 11 30.50 17.44 25.66
CA LYS A 11 29.20 16.94 26.14
C LYS A 11 28.75 17.63 27.43
N THR A 12 29.67 17.82 28.36
CA THR A 12 29.38 18.47 29.64
C THR A 12 28.95 19.92 29.44
N ARG A 13 29.68 20.68 28.61
CA ARG A 13 29.34 22.06 28.28
C ARG A 13 28.05 22.16 27.48
N TYR A 14 27.82 21.26 26.53
CA TYR A 14 26.60 21.26 25.71
C TYR A 14 25.35 20.98 26.57
N ARG A 15 25.44 20.05 27.54
CA ARG A 15 24.38 19.77 28.52
C ARG A 15 24.09 20.92 29.47
N SER A 16 25.08 21.75 29.84
CA SER A 16 24.85 22.86 30.77
C SER A 16 23.95 23.96 30.20
N TYR A 17 23.70 23.94 28.88
CA TYR A 17 22.79 24.85 28.17
C TYR A 17 21.52 24.11 27.68
N ALA A 18 21.09 23.06 28.38
CA ALA A 18 19.84 22.37 28.10
C ALA A 18 18.65 23.36 28.10
N GLY A 19 17.83 23.32 27.04
CA GLY A 19 16.66 24.19 26.85
C GLY A 19 16.90 25.48 26.05
N GLN A 20 18.14 25.80 25.67
CA GLN A 20 18.42 26.84 24.68
C GLN A 20 18.38 26.29 23.24
N ASP A 21 18.30 27.18 22.26
CA ASP A 21 18.39 26.82 20.85
C ASP A 21 19.79 26.31 20.47
N ILE A 22 19.86 25.54 19.38
CA ILE A 22 21.09 24.88 18.92
C ILE A 22 22.21 25.91 18.71
N ASP A 23 21.90 27.07 18.14
CA ASP A 23 22.88 28.11 17.85
C ASP A 23 23.53 28.66 19.12
N SER A 24 22.77 28.87 20.19
CA SER A 24 23.31 29.31 21.50
C SER A 24 24.17 28.23 22.15
N LYS A 25 23.76 26.95 22.08
CA LYS A 25 24.55 25.83 22.58
C LYS A 25 25.87 25.68 21.83
N VAL A 26 25.85 25.75 20.49
CA VAL A 26 27.03 25.67 19.64
C VAL A 26 27.97 26.85 19.87
N ALA A 27 27.43 28.08 19.99
CA ALA A 27 28.20 29.27 20.33
C ALA A 27 28.93 29.10 21.68
N SER A 28 28.26 28.55 22.70
CA SER A 28 28.88 28.31 24.01
C SER A 28 30.08 27.36 23.97
N VAL A 29 30.04 26.36 23.09
CA VAL A 29 31.15 25.41 22.89
C VAL A 29 32.24 26.05 22.02
N ALA A 30 31.88 26.87 21.03
CA ALA A 30 32.84 27.62 20.23
C ALA A 30 33.62 28.66 21.07
N ASP A 31 32.96 29.29 22.04
CA ASP A 31 33.59 30.20 22.99
C ASP A 31 34.50 29.43 23.95
N ALA A 32 34.07 28.28 24.47
CA ALA A 32 34.89 27.43 25.34
C ALA A 32 36.13 26.87 24.60
N LEU A 33 36.01 26.53 23.32
CA LEU A 33 37.14 26.16 22.47
C LEU A 33 38.21 27.27 22.45
N ASN A 34 37.80 28.50 22.16
CA ASN A 34 38.70 29.64 21.98
C ASN A 34 39.28 30.17 23.30
N SER A 35 38.53 30.08 24.40
CA SER A 35 38.89 30.71 25.69
C SER A 35 39.38 29.74 26.76
N GLU A 36 38.80 28.54 26.85
CA GLU A 36 39.05 27.57 27.93
C GLU A 36 39.97 26.43 27.46
N TRP A 37 39.80 25.95 26.22
CA TRP A 37 40.54 24.79 25.70
C TRP A 37 41.74 25.15 24.83
N SER A 38 42.03 26.45 24.65
CA SER A 38 43.15 26.97 23.85
C SER A 38 43.18 26.43 22.41
N MET A 39 42.00 26.13 21.84
CA MET A 39 41.84 25.65 20.47
C MET A 39 41.24 26.76 19.62
N SER A 40 41.86 27.06 18.48
CA SER A 40 41.28 28.02 17.52
C SER A 40 40.18 27.35 16.70
N THR A 41 39.01 27.98 16.62
CA THR A 41 37.93 27.55 15.71
C THR A 41 38.35 27.53 14.24
N GLN A 42 39.40 28.28 13.87
CA GLN A 42 39.94 28.35 12.52
C GLN A 42 41.08 27.36 12.25
N GLY A 43 41.54 26.62 13.28
CA GLY A 43 42.70 25.73 13.21
C GLY A 43 42.43 24.27 13.59
N LEU A 44 41.17 23.86 13.71
CA LEU A 44 40.80 22.49 14.07
C LEU A 44 41.21 21.49 12.98
N SER A 45 41.84 20.38 13.40
CA SER A 45 42.05 19.25 12.50
C SER A 45 40.73 18.52 12.20
N LEU A 46 40.70 17.75 11.12
CA LEU A 46 39.53 16.96 10.74
C LEU A 46 39.06 15.99 11.85
N GLN A 47 40.00 15.42 12.62
CA GLN A 47 39.67 14.51 13.72
C GLN A 47 39.04 15.24 14.91
N GLU A 48 39.51 16.44 15.22
CA GLU A 48 38.95 17.27 16.29
C GLU A 48 37.57 17.80 15.91
N LEU A 49 37.40 18.26 14.66
CA LEU A 49 36.11 18.67 14.12
C LEU A 49 35.09 17.52 14.13
N LYS A 50 35.51 16.31 13.73
CA LYS A 50 34.66 15.12 13.78
C LYS A 50 34.27 14.77 15.22
N THR A 51 35.22 14.85 16.15
CA THR A 51 34.96 14.60 17.58
C THR A 51 33.95 15.60 18.14
N LEU A 52 34.10 16.86 17.76
CA LEU A 52 33.23 17.95 18.19
C LEU A 52 31.82 17.83 17.63
N ALA A 53 31.69 17.64 16.31
CA ALA A 53 30.41 17.46 15.66
C ALA A 53 29.69 16.20 16.18
N SER A 54 30.41 15.09 16.34
CA SER A 54 29.81 13.84 16.84
C SER A 54 29.37 13.97 18.29
N ALA A 55 30.14 14.65 19.15
CA ALA A 55 29.76 14.87 20.54
C ALA A 55 28.49 15.72 20.67
N MET A 56 28.35 16.78 19.88
CA MET A 56 27.14 17.62 19.87
C MET A 56 25.93 16.88 19.29
N LEU A 57 26.12 16.17 18.18
CA LEU A 57 25.06 15.37 17.53
C LEU A 57 24.56 14.25 18.44
N GLU A 58 25.46 13.59 19.17
CA GLU A 58 25.09 12.56 20.15
C GLU A 58 24.18 13.15 21.24
N GLU A 59 24.45 14.36 21.74
CA GLU A 59 23.65 14.97 22.81
C GLU A 59 22.33 15.57 22.31
N GLU A 60 22.34 16.27 21.18
CA GLU A 60 21.13 16.85 20.61
C GLU A 60 20.20 15.78 20.04
N GLY A 61 20.78 14.71 19.50
CA GLY A 61 20.06 13.57 18.95
C GLY A 61 19.64 12.52 19.97
N GLN A 62 20.11 12.59 21.22
CA GLN A 62 19.88 11.54 22.22
C GLN A 62 18.38 11.33 22.48
N THR A 63 17.65 12.39 22.79
CA THR A 63 16.20 12.32 23.06
C THR A 63 15.44 11.77 21.85
N LEU A 64 15.77 12.23 20.65
CA LEU A 64 15.11 11.78 19.43
C LEU A 64 15.44 10.31 19.11
N HIS A 65 16.66 9.87 19.43
CA HIS A 65 17.08 8.48 19.30
C HIS A 65 16.34 7.57 20.29
N ASP A 66 16.27 7.98 21.56
CA ASP A 66 15.54 7.26 22.61
C ASP A 66 14.04 7.17 22.26
N GLU A 67 13.43 8.28 21.80
CA GLU A 67 12.04 8.30 21.32
C GLU A 67 11.83 7.39 20.10
N LEU A 68 12.79 7.34 19.17
CA LEU A 68 12.75 6.46 18.01
C LEU A 68 12.83 4.98 18.43
N GLU A 69 13.72 4.63 19.36
CA GLU A 69 13.81 3.26 19.89
C GLU A 69 12.52 2.86 20.61
N ASP A 70 11.93 3.76 21.42
CA ASP A 70 10.64 3.54 22.06
C ASP A 70 9.51 3.33 21.03
N LEU A 71 9.48 4.13 19.96
CA LEU A 71 8.52 3.98 18.86
C LEU A 71 8.69 2.66 18.11
N ILE A 72 9.94 2.20 17.89
CA ILE A 72 10.23 0.90 17.29
C ILE A 72 9.73 -0.22 18.20
N ALA A 73 10.03 -0.17 19.50
CA ALA A 73 9.56 -1.15 20.46
C ALA A 73 8.03 -1.20 20.55
N GLN A 74 7.37 -0.03 20.51
CA GLN A 74 5.91 0.07 20.45
C GLN A 74 5.36 -0.53 19.16
N LYS A 75 5.98 -0.24 18.00
CA LYS A 75 5.60 -0.82 16.71
C LYS A 75 5.67 -2.35 16.76
N GLU A 76 6.78 -2.93 17.21
CA GLU A 76 6.90 -4.39 17.30
C GLU A 76 5.86 -4.99 18.24
N ARG A 77 5.55 -4.30 19.35
CA ARG A 77 4.51 -4.76 20.29
C ARG A 77 3.12 -4.73 19.64
N LEU A 78 2.80 -3.69 18.87
CA LEU A 78 1.56 -3.59 18.12
C LEU A 78 1.48 -4.67 17.04
N GLU A 79 2.56 -4.91 16.29
CA GLU A 79 2.63 -5.98 15.29
C GLU A 79 2.37 -7.35 15.92
N ARG A 80 3.01 -7.66 17.06
CA ARG A 80 2.72 -8.89 17.83
C ARG A 80 1.26 -8.98 18.30
N GLN A 81 0.65 -7.87 18.70
CA GLN A 81 -0.76 -7.84 19.11
C GLN A 81 -1.71 -8.04 17.92
N ILE A 82 -1.40 -7.45 16.77
CA ILE A 82 -2.17 -7.64 15.53
C ILE A 82 -2.16 -9.11 15.12
N ILE A 83 -0.99 -9.76 15.14
CA ILE A 83 -0.86 -11.19 14.83
C ILE A 83 -1.74 -12.02 15.76
N ARG A 84 -1.61 -11.83 17.09
CA ARG A 84 -2.43 -12.56 18.08
C ARG A 84 -3.92 -12.33 17.89
N LYS A 85 -4.34 -11.08 17.62
CA LYS A 85 -5.75 -10.76 17.38
C LYS A 85 -6.26 -11.35 16.07
N GLY A 86 -5.40 -11.49 15.06
CA GLY A 86 -5.68 -12.25 13.85
C GLY A 86 -5.96 -13.73 14.15
N GLU A 87 -5.07 -14.37 14.91
CA GLU A 87 -5.24 -15.78 15.35
C GLU A 87 -6.51 -15.98 16.19
N GLU A 88 -6.76 -15.09 17.16
CA GLU A 88 -7.99 -15.13 17.98
C GLU A 88 -9.26 -14.98 17.14
N LEU A 89 -9.26 -14.03 16.18
CA LEU A 89 -10.37 -13.83 15.27
C LEU A 89 -10.60 -15.07 14.40
N GLN A 90 -9.52 -15.73 13.99
CA GLN A 90 -9.58 -16.94 13.18
C GLN A 90 -10.19 -18.11 13.96
N HIS A 91 -9.74 -18.34 15.20
CA HIS A 91 -10.34 -19.35 16.07
C HIS A 91 -11.83 -19.07 16.35
N LEU A 92 -12.20 -17.80 16.53
CA LEU A 92 -13.60 -17.42 16.70
C LEU A 92 -14.44 -17.73 15.46
N LYS A 93 -13.94 -17.42 14.26
CA LYS A 93 -14.62 -17.73 12.99
C LYS A 93 -14.83 -19.24 12.83
N TYR A 94 -13.78 -20.05 13.04
CA TYR A 94 -13.90 -21.51 12.97
C TYR A 94 -14.88 -22.06 14.00
N SER A 95 -14.79 -21.63 15.27
CA SER A 95 -15.69 -22.05 16.32
C SER A 95 -17.16 -21.72 16.02
N LEU A 96 -17.41 -20.57 15.38
CA LEU A 96 -18.74 -20.18 14.93
C LEU A 96 -19.25 -21.12 13.82
N PHE A 97 -18.43 -21.39 12.80
CA PHE A 97 -18.82 -22.30 11.72
C PHE A 97 -19.03 -23.73 12.18
N ASP A 98 -18.16 -24.27 13.04
CA ASP A 98 -18.32 -25.60 13.62
C ASP A 98 -19.60 -25.70 14.46
N SER A 99 -19.96 -24.61 15.15
CA SER A 99 -21.23 -24.54 15.90
C SER A 99 -22.43 -24.49 14.96
N LEU A 100 -22.34 -23.76 13.85
CA LEU A 100 -23.37 -23.71 12.82
C LEU A 100 -23.54 -25.08 12.14
N GLU A 101 -22.46 -25.75 11.76
CA GLU A 101 -22.48 -27.10 11.16
C GLU A 101 -23.20 -28.10 12.09
N LYS A 102 -22.87 -28.09 13.38
CA LYS A 102 -23.54 -28.93 14.39
C LYS A 102 -25.05 -28.68 14.49
N HIS A 103 -25.49 -27.45 14.28
CA HIS A 103 -26.91 -27.08 14.34
C HIS A 103 -27.66 -27.28 13.02
N ILE A 104 -26.97 -27.26 11.88
CA ILE A 104 -27.56 -27.50 10.55
C ILE A 104 -27.83 -29.00 10.31
N GLY A 105 -27.06 -29.90 10.95
CA GLY A 105 -27.25 -31.35 10.81
C GLY A 105 -26.81 -31.90 9.44
N ASN A 106 -27.28 -33.08 9.05
CA ASN A 106 -26.82 -33.81 7.85
C ASN A 106 -27.49 -33.38 6.53
N SER A 107 -27.83 -32.10 6.37
CA SER A 107 -28.36 -31.62 5.10
C SER A 107 -27.21 -31.21 4.19
N ASP A 108 -26.82 -32.09 3.26
CA ASP A 108 -25.70 -31.87 2.34
C ASP A 108 -25.83 -30.53 1.59
N GLU A 109 -27.04 -30.16 1.15
CA GLU A 109 -27.29 -28.90 0.43
C GLU A 109 -27.11 -27.65 1.31
N MET A 110 -27.43 -27.73 2.62
CA MET A 110 -27.20 -26.62 3.55
C MET A 110 -25.76 -26.55 4.02
N LEU A 111 -25.08 -27.70 4.13
CA LEU A 111 -23.65 -27.76 4.43
C LEU A 111 -22.83 -27.17 3.29
N GLU A 112 -23.15 -27.47 2.03
CA GLU A 112 -22.49 -26.84 0.87
C GLU A 112 -22.65 -25.31 0.87
N LYS A 113 -23.86 -24.80 1.14
CA LYS A 113 -24.11 -23.35 1.26
C LYS A 113 -23.37 -22.73 2.44
N LEU A 114 -23.33 -23.42 3.59
CA LEU A 114 -22.58 -22.95 4.75
C LEU A 114 -21.08 -22.92 4.46
N HIS A 115 -20.53 -23.93 3.78
CA HIS A 115 -19.14 -23.97 3.36
C HIS A 115 -18.83 -22.86 2.35
N GLN A 116 -19.75 -22.54 1.45
CA GLN A 116 -19.63 -21.41 0.54
C GLN A 116 -19.59 -20.07 1.30
N VAL A 117 -20.45 -19.90 2.33
CA VAL A 117 -20.43 -18.73 3.20
C VAL A 117 -19.17 -18.68 4.06
N LYS A 118 -18.66 -19.82 4.54
CA LYS A 118 -17.37 -19.96 5.26
C LYS A 118 -16.22 -19.48 4.38
N LEU A 119 -16.17 -19.91 3.11
CA LEU A 119 -15.23 -19.42 2.11
C LEU A 119 -15.35 -17.89 1.90
N GLN A 120 -16.57 -17.35 1.88
CA GLN A 120 -16.79 -15.92 1.62
C GLN A 120 -16.56 -14.99 2.83
N SER A 121 -16.53 -15.53 4.05
CA SER A 121 -16.55 -14.74 5.30
C SER A 121 -15.28 -14.89 6.15
N VAL A 122 -14.55 -15.99 6.01
CA VAL A 122 -13.14 -16.03 6.42
C VAL A 122 -12.37 -15.16 5.43
N ASP A 123 -11.39 -14.39 5.90
CA ASP A 123 -10.50 -13.72 4.95
C ASP A 123 -9.79 -14.87 4.23
N LEU A 124 -10.22 -15.17 3.00
CA LEU A 124 -9.67 -16.29 2.20
C LEU A 124 -8.15 -16.26 2.18
N LEU A 125 -7.58 -15.07 2.32
CA LEU A 125 -6.15 -14.82 2.38
C LEU A 125 -5.46 -15.43 3.61
N ASP A 126 -6.14 -15.53 4.75
CA ASP A 126 -5.57 -16.07 6.01
C ASP A 126 -5.56 -17.60 6.04
N ILE A 127 -6.44 -18.25 5.26
CA ILE A 127 -6.52 -19.72 5.11
C ILE A 127 -6.14 -20.18 3.69
N LEU A 128 -5.63 -19.26 2.87
CA LEU A 128 -5.35 -19.50 1.45
C LEU A 128 -4.33 -20.62 1.29
N GLU A 129 -3.31 -20.63 2.13
CA GLU A 129 -2.25 -21.64 2.11
C GLU A 129 -2.81 -23.02 2.43
N GLU A 130 -3.57 -23.13 3.52
CA GLU A 130 -4.21 -24.39 3.96
C GLU A 130 -5.17 -24.94 2.91
N ILE A 131 -6.03 -24.08 2.32
CA ILE A 131 -6.97 -24.47 1.27
C ILE A 131 -6.22 -24.92 0.01
N THR A 132 -5.22 -24.14 -0.42
CA THR A 132 -4.45 -24.42 -1.63
C THR A 132 -3.69 -25.74 -1.48
N GLU A 133 -2.98 -25.92 -0.37
CA GLU A 133 -2.23 -27.13 -0.07
C GLU A 133 -3.16 -28.36 -0.01
N SER A 134 -4.28 -28.26 0.72
CA SER A 134 -5.27 -29.35 0.82
C SER A 134 -5.87 -29.71 -0.53
N ALA A 135 -6.19 -28.71 -1.36
CA ALA A 135 -6.72 -28.91 -2.70
C ALA A 135 -5.70 -29.63 -3.60
N ILE A 136 -4.43 -29.23 -3.53
CA ILE A 136 -3.37 -29.86 -4.32
C ILE A 136 -3.18 -31.32 -3.88
N ILE A 137 -3.04 -31.58 -2.58
CA ILE A 137 -2.86 -32.92 -2.03
C ILE A 137 -4.05 -33.82 -2.42
N THR A 138 -5.28 -33.35 -2.22
CA THR A 138 -6.49 -34.12 -2.57
C THR A 138 -6.54 -34.46 -4.06
N THR A 139 -6.09 -33.55 -4.92
CA THR A 139 -6.04 -33.79 -6.37
C THR A 139 -4.99 -34.83 -6.73
N LEU A 140 -3.82 -34.79 -6.08
CA LEU A 140 -2.77 -35.79 -6.26
C LEU A 140 -3.22 -37.18 -5.79
N GLU A 141 -3.95 -37.26 -4.67
CA GLU A 141 -4.48 -38.52 -4.13
C GLU A 141 -5.51 -39.18 -5.04
N LYS A 142 -6.33 -38.38 -5.74
CA LYS A 142 -7.35 -38.88 -6.69
C LYS A 142 -6.75 -39.39 -8.00
N GLY A 143 -5.56 -38.92 -8.39
CA GLY A 143 -4.69 -39.56 -9.39
C GLY A 143 -5.09 -39.48 -10.86
N SER A 144 -6.26 -38.96 -11.22
CA SER A 144 -6.70 -38.77 -12.61
C SER A 144 -6.75 -37.28 -12.98
N ASP A 145 -6.25 -36.93 -14.17
CA ASP A 145 -6.33 -35.57 -14.76
C ASP A 145 -5.86 -34.47 -13.80
N ILE A 146 -4.71 -34.70 -13.16
CA ILE A 146 -4.16 -33.84 -12.10
C ILE A 146 -3.96 -32.40 -12.59
N GLU A 147 -3.35 -32.19 -13.76
CA GLU A 147 -3.08 -30.83 -14.28
C GLU A 147 -4.37 -30.03 -14.47
N ASP A 148 -5.36 -30.62 -15.16
CA ASP A 148 -6.64 -29.96 -15.47
C ASP A 148 -7.48 -29.75 -14.22
N THR A 149 -7.49 -30.73 -13.30
CA THR A 149 -8.21 -30.61 -12.02
C THR A 149 -7.59 -29.51 -11.15
N LEU A 150 -6.26 -29.44 -11.08
CA LEU A 150 -5.55 -28.36 -10.40
C LEU A 150 -5.82 -27.02 -11.06
N HIS A 151 -5.82 -26.94 -12.39
CA HIS A 151 -6.17 -25.73 -13.12
C HIS A 151 -7.53 -25.20 -12.66
N GLU A 152 -8.58 -26.03 -12.74
CA GLU A 152 -9.93 -25.62 -12.38
C GLU A 152 -10.08 -25.21 -10.91
N ILE A 153 -9.52 -25.99 -9.98
CA ILE A 153 -9.64 -25.69 -8.54
C ILE A 153 -8.84 -24.44 -8.17
N ILE A 154 -7.59 -24.31 -8.63
CA ILE A 154 -6.75 -23.13 -8.35
C ILE A 154 -7.36 -21.89 -9.00
N LYS A 155 -7.96 -22.01 -10.18
CA LYS A 155 -8.70 -20.91 -10.81
C LYS A 155 -9.82 -20.41 -9.91
N ASP A 156 -10.64 -21.31 -9.37
CA ASP A 156 -11.78 -20.93 -8.55
C ASP A 156 -11.32 -20.35 -7.20
N ILE A 157 -10.33 -20.96 -6.53
CA ILE A 157 -9.71 -20.42 -5.30
C ILE A 157 -9.18 -19.01 -5.57
N THR A 158 -8.40 -18.84 -6.63
CA THR A 158 -7.79 -17.54 -6.97
C THR A 158 -8.88 -16.50 -7.26
N PHE A 159 -9.89 -16.86 -8.07
CA PHE A 159 -10.96 -15.95 -8.47
C PHE A 159 -11.81 -15.48 -7.29
N GLU A 160 -12.22 -16.40 -6.41
CA GLU A 160 -12.99 -16.08 -5.21
C GLU A 160 -12.16 -15.23 -4.23
N THR A 161 -10.87 -15.56 -4.05
CA THR A 161 -9.97 -14.84 -3.14
C THR A 161 -9.67 -13.41 -3.60
N LEU A 162 -9.59 -13.18 -4.91
CA LEU A 162 -9.38 -11.85 -5.48
C LEU A 162 -10.51 -10.87 -5.14
N ASN A 163 -11.74 -11.38 -4.93
CA ASN A 163 -12.96 -10.60 -4.70
C ASN A 163 -13.14 -9.49 -5.77
N ALA A 164 -13.91 -9.81 -6.80
CA ALA A 164 -14.01 -9.12 -8.10
C ALA A 164 -14.28 -7.59 -8.12
N ASN A 165 -14.46 -6.93 -6.97
CA ASN A 165 -14.80 -5.51 -6.89
C ASN A 165 -13.61 -4.57 -6.59
N VAL A 166 -12.45 -5.08 -6.16
CA VAL A 166 -11.27 -4.24 -5.86
C VAL A 166 -9.98 -4.89 -6.37
N LEU A 167 -9.60 -4.55 -7.60
CA LEU A 167 -8.30 -4.92 -8.19
C LEU A 167 -7.20 -4.05 -7.58
N ASN A 168 -6.38 -4.62 -6.69
CA ASN A 168 -5.24 -3.96 -6.05
C ASN A 168 -3.99 -4.83 -6.23
N ALA A 169 -2.89 -4.32 -6.79
CA ALA A 169 -1.75 -5.17 -7.12
C ALA A 169 -0.98 -5.65 -5.89
N VAL A 170 -1.00 -4.92 -4.77
CA VAL A 170 -0.43 -5.43 -3.51
C VAL A 170 -1.20 -6.67 -3.07
N ARG A 171 -2.53 -6.62 -3.13
CA ARG A 171 -3.39 -7.76 -2.77
C ARG A 171 -3.23 -8.91 -3.76
N ILE A 172 -3.27 -8.64 -5.07
CA ILE A 172 -3.05 -9.66 -6.11
C ILE A 172 -1.72 -10.36 -5.87
N ARG A 173 -0.61 -9.62 -5.73
CA ARG A 173 0.72 -10.21 -5.48
C ARG A 173 0.74 -11.10 -4.24
N ARG A 174 0.11 -10.66 -3.15
CA ARG A 174 0.05 -11.44 -1.91
C ARG A 174 -0.70 -12.76 -2.08
N ILE A 175 -1.84 -12.74 -2.79
CA ILE A 175 -2.63 -13.94 -3.11
C ILE A 175 -1.82 -14.89 -3.98
N LEU A 176 -1.24 -14.40 -5.07
CA LEU A 176 -0.46 -15.24 -5.99
C LEU A 176 0.77 -15.84 -5.31
N ALA A 177 1.47 -15.05 -4.48
CA ALA A 177 2.63 -15.53 -3.72
C ALA A 177 2.25 -16.66 -2.77
N SER A 178 1.14 -16.52 -2.04
CA SER A 178 0.64 -17.52 -1.09
C SER A 178 0.22 -18.83 -1.78
N ILE A 179 -0.49 -18.75 -2.91
CA ILE A 179 -0.87 -19.92 -3.71
C ILE A 179 0.39 -20.62 -4.26
N LEU A 180 1.31 -19.85 -4.84
CA LEU A 180 2.55 -20.41 -5.41
C LEU A 180 3.48 -20.98 -4.33
N GLN A 181 3.55 -20.37 -3.15
CA GLN A 181 4.30 -20.90 -2.02
C GLN A 181 3.75 -22.26 -1.58
N SER A 182 2.42 -22.39 -1.50
CA SER A 182 1.76 -23.66 -1.18
C SER A 182 2.06 -24.72 -2.24
N ALA A 183 2.00 -24.35 -3.52
CA ALA A 183 2.37 -25.25 -4.61
C ALA A 183 3.84 -25.66 -4.57
N ILE A 184 4.76 -24.76 -4.19
CA ILE A 184 6.18 -25.07 -3.98
C ILE A 184 6.34 -26.10 -2.86
N ASN A 185 5.70 -25.88 -1.69
CA ASN A 185 5.81 -26.78 -0.55
C ASN A 185 5.40 -28.22 -0.94
N VAL A 186 4.27 -28.38 -1.65
CA VAL A 186 3.79 -29.70 -2.10
C VAL A 186 4.67 -30.28 -3.21
N ALA A 187 5.15 -29.46 -4.13
CA ALA A 187 6.05 -29.89 -5.20
C ALA A 187 7.42 -30.35 -4.69
N GLU A 188 7.95 -29.71 -3.65
CA GLU A 188 9.18 -30.14 -2.97
C GLU A 188 8.97 -31.49 -2.26
N ALA A 189 7.81 -31.71 -1.65
CA ALA A 189 7.45 -32.99 -1.04
C ALA A 189 7.21 -34.10 -2.08
N THR A 190 6.81 -33.75 -3.30
CA THR A 190 6.52 -34.70 -4.39
C THR A 190 7.24 -34.36 -5.72
N PRO A 191 8.58 -34.46 -5.79
CA PRO A 191 9.36 -33.95 -6.92
C PRO A 191 8.93 -34.49 -8.31
N ASN A 192 8.46 -35.74 -8.35
CA ASN A 192 7.99 -36.40 -9.58
C ASN A 192 6.73 -35.75 -10.19
N GLN A 193 5.95 -35.03 -9.38
CA GLN A 193 4.72 -34.34 -9.80
C GLN A 193 4.90 -32.82 -9.89
N SER A 194 6.08 -32.29 -9.57
CA SER A 194 6.37 -30.85 -9.51
C SER A 194 5.95 -30.08 -10.77
N ASN A 195 6.27 -30.61 -11.96
CA ASN A 195 5.90 -29.98 -13.23
C ASN A 195 4.38 -29.88 -13.42
N THR A 196 3.65 -30.95 -13.09
CA THR A 196 2.19 -31.03 -13.19
C THR A 196 1.52 -30.08 -12.21
N ILE A 197 2.02 -30.03 -10.97
CA ILE A 197 1.56 -29.09 -9.93
C ILE A 197 1.74 -27.65 -10.39
N PHE A 198 2.93 -27.29 -10.87
CA PHE A 198 3.23 -25.94 -11.31
C PHE A 198 2.42 -25.54 -12.55
N ARG A 199 2.26 -26.43 -13.53
CA ARG A 199 1.43 -26.15 -14.71
C ARG A 199 -0.01 -25.89 -14.35
N GLY A 200 -0.66 -26.80 -13.62
CA GLY A 200 -2.05 -26.62 -13.19
C GLY A 200 -2.23 -25.34 -12.36
N THR A 201 -1.32 -25.08 -11.42
CA THR A 201 -1.38 -23.88 -10.56
C THR A 201 -1.25 -22.58 -11.35
N LEU A 202 -0.24 -22.48 -12.22
CA LEU A 202 0.00 -21.27 -13.02
C LEU A 202 -1.11 -21.01 -14.04
N LEU A 203 -1.63 -22.06 -14.69
CA LEU A 203 -2.78 -21.97 -15.59
C LEU A 203 -4.04 -21.52 -14.83
N GLY A 204 -4.28 -22.08 -13.64
CA GLY A 204 -5.38 -21.68 -12.76
C GLY A 204 -5.32 -20.21 -12.37
N ILE A 205 -4.18 -19.75 -11.86
CA ILE A 205 -3.95 -18.34 -11.53
C ILE A 205 -4.21 -17.44 -12.75
N ARG A 206 -3.65 -17.80 -13.90
CA ARG A 206 -3.78 -17.03 -15.14
C ARG A 206 -5.24 -16.90 -15.56
N SER A 207 -5.98 -18.01 -15.61
CA SER A 207 -7.41 -18.02 -15.96
C SER A 207 -8.25 -17.20 -14.97
N ALA A 208 -7.93 -17.25 -13.67
CA ALA A 208 -8.63 -16.47 -12.66
C ALA A 208 -8.42 -14.97 -12.82
N LEU A 209 -7.19 -14.55 -13.15
CA LEU A 209 -6.87 -13.15 -13.44
C LEU A 209 -7.62 -12.66 -14.68
N ILE A 210 -7.61 -13.44 -15.77
CA ILE A 210 -8.37 -13.12 -16.99
C ILE A 210 -9.84 -12.93 -16.64
N LYS A 211 -10.49 -13.92 -16.00
CA LYS A 211 -11.90 -13.83 -15.58
C LYS A 211 -12.19 -12.63 -14.69
N SER A 212 -11.28 -12.30 -13.77
CA SER A 212 -11.44 -11.16 -12.86
C SER A 212 -11.41 -9.83 -13.62
N ILE A 213 -10.50 -9.69 -14.59
CA ILE A 213 -10.39 -8.50 -15.43
C ILE A 213 -11.58 -8.43 -16.39
N GLU A 214 -12.04 -9.53 -16.98
CA GLU A 214 -13.24 -9.56 -17.82
C GLU A 214 -14.48 -9.10 -17.05
N LYS A 215 -14.67 -9.61 -15.82
CA LYS A 215 -15.78 -9.20 -14.96
C LYS A 215 -15.71 -7.70 -14.63
N PHE A 216 -14.52 -7.18 -14.36
CA PHE A 216 -14.31 -5.76 -14.13
C PHE A 216 -14.55 -4.92 -15.40
N HIS A 217 -14.08 -5.39 -16.55
CA HIS A 217 -14.31 -4.77 -17.85
C HIS A 217 -15.81 -4.66 -18.14
N GLN A 218 -16.56 -5.75 -17.96
CA GLN A 218 -18.02 -5.75 -18.10
C GLN A 218 -18.67 -4.76 -17.13
N TYR A 219 -18.24 -4.73 -15.86
CA TYR A 219 -18.73 -3.74 -14.89
C TYR A 219 -18.54 -2.28 -15.38
N LEU A 220 -17.38 -1.95 -15.96
CA LEU A 220 -17.13 -0.61 -16.51
C LEU A 220 -18.03 -0.24 -17.69
N LEU A 221 -18.45 -1.22 -18.50
CA LEU A 221 -19.37 -1.02 -19.62
C LEU A 221 -20.76 -0.58 -19.14
N TYR A 222 -21.26 -1.18 -18.05
CA TYR A 222 -22.66 -1.04 -17.63
C TYR A 222 -22.89 -0.11 -16.43
N VAL A 223 -21.87 0.24 -15.64
CA VAL A 223 -22.10 1.07 -14.45
C VAL A 223 -22.47 2.53 -14.83
N PRO A 224 -23.47 3.17 -14.18
CA PRO A 224 -23.90 4.56 -14.47
C PRO A 224 -22.80 5.60 -14.21
N GLU A 225 -22.81 6.71 -14.96
CA GLU A 225 -21.76 7.74 -14.87
C GLU A 225 -21.76 8.51 -13.53
N GLU A 226 -22.91 8.57 -12.84
CA GLU A 226 -23.10 9.23 -11.55
C GLU A 226 -22.37 8.49 -10.41
N VAL A 227 -22.38 7.15 -10.45
CA VAL A 227 -21.68 6.30 -9.48
C VAL A 227 -20.17 6.36 -9.71
N LYS A 228 -19.72 6.52 -10.97
CA LYS A 228 -18.29 6.54 -11.32
C LYS A 228 -17.55 7.77 -10.82
N ALA A 229 -18.22 8.92 -10.68
CA ALA A 229 -17.58 10.15 -10.21
C ALA A 229 -17.12 10.05 -8.74
N LEU A 230 -17.78 9.19 -7.94
CA LEU A 230 -17.47 8.95 -6.54
C LEU A 230 -16.19 8.13 -6.35
N TYR A 231 -15.79 7.33 -7.34
CA TYR A 231 -14.66 6.39 -7.26
C TYR A 231 -13.47 6.76 -8.17
N ARG A 232 -13.31 8.06 -8.48
CA ARG A 232 -12.32 8.54 -9.45
C ARG A 232 -10.88 8.15 -9.07
N ASP A 233 -10.53 8.21 -7.80
CA ASP A 233 -9.17 7.96 -7.35
C ASP A 233 -8.88 6.46 -7.29
N GLU A 234 -9.85 5.64 -6.89
CA GLU A 234 -9.81 4.18 -6.96
C GLU A 234 -9.60 3.70 -8.40
N TYR A 235 -10.26 4.34 -9.38
CA TYR A 235 -10.05 4.03 -10.79
C TYR A 235 -8.65 4.37 -11.29
N LYS A 236 -8.02 5.46 -10.84
CA LYS A 236 -6.61 5.74 -11.19
C LYS A 236 -5.65 4.71 -10.61
N THR A 237 -5.93 4.23 -9.40
CA THR A 237 -5.18 3.13 -8.80
C THR A 237 -5.33 1.88 -9.66
N ILE A 238 -6.55 1.47 -9.97
CA ILE A 238 -6.81 0.29 -10.82
C ILE A 238 -6.14 0.42 -12.20
N GLU A 239 -6.17 1.62 -12.82
CA GLU A 239 -5.46 1.91 -14.07
C GLU A 239 -3.97 1.57 -13.98
N THR A 240 -3.32 2.05 -12.92
CA THR A 240 -1.88 1.85 -12.68
C THR A 240 -1.55 0.38 -12.43
N GLU A 241 -2.44 -0.34 -11.73
CA GLU A 241 -2.23 -1.74 -11.40
C GLU A 241 -2.45 -2.67 -12.59
N LEU A 242 -3.45 -2.39 -13.43
CA LEU A 242 -3.68 -3.12 -14.68
C LEU A 242 -2.56 -2.89 -15.70
N ASP A 243 -2.02 -1.66 -15.81
CA ASP A 243 -0.88 -1.35 -16.68
C ASP A 243 0.39 -2.13 -16.30
N ARG A 244 0.49 -2.63 -15.05
CA ARG A 244 1.65 -3.38 -14.53
C ARG A 244 1.44 -4.89 -14.47
N ILE A 245 0.32 -5.40 -15.01
CA ILE A 245 -0.04 -6.82 -14.92
C ILE A 245 1.00 -7.74 -15.57
N ASP A 246 1.70 -7.24 -16.59
CA ASP A 246 2.77 -7.93 -17.31
C ASP A 246 3.96 -8.26 -16.43
N THR A 247 4.24 -7.42 -15.42
CA THR A 247 5.33 -7.62 -14.47
C THR A 247 4.93 -8.37 -13.21
N LEU A 248 3.64 -8.66 -13.01
CA LEU A 248 3.12 -9.26 -11.77
C LEU A 248 3.80 -10.58 -11.44
N PHE A 249 3.87 -11.50 -12.40
CA PHE A 249 4.39 -12.84 -12.15
C PHE A 249 5.89 -12.81 -11.90
N THR A 250 6.65 -12.01 -12.67
CA THR A 250 8.08 -11.80 -12.43
C THR A 250 8.34 -11.26 -11.02
N GLN A 251 7.52 -10.32 -10.55
CA GLN A 251 7.64 -9.78 -9.19
C GLN A 251 7.33 -10.83 -8.11
N VAL A 252 6.28 -11.63 -8.32
CA VAL A 252 5.90 -12.70 -7.38
C VAL A 252 6.99 -13.77 -7.33
N LEU A 253 7.47 -14.26 -8.47
CA LEU A 253 8.54 -15.27 -8.54
C LEU A 253 9.82 -14.77 -7.88
N ASN A 254 10.20 -13.50 -8.10
CA ASN A 254 11.34 -12.91 -7.42
C ASN A 254 11.18 -12.85 -5.89
N SER A 255 9.97 -12.63 -5.38
CA SER A 255 9.70 -12.63 -3.94
C SER A 255 9.83 -14.01 -3.30
N LEU A 256 9.61 -15.08 -4.08
CA LEU A 256 9.73 -16.46 -3.61
C LEU A 256 11.18 -16.95 -3.56
N LYS A 257 12.12 -16.31 -4.28
CA LYS A 257 13.54 -16.70 -4.33
C LYS A 257 14.25 -16.68 -2.98
N SER A 258 13.91 -15.75 -2.08
CA SER A 258 14.64 -15.57 -0.82
C SER A 258 14.34 -16.64 0.24
N HIS A 259 13.28 -17.43 0.06
CA HIS A 259 12.78 -18.37 1.07
C HIS A 259 12.68 -19.81 0.56
N ASN A 260 13.00 -20.08 -0.70
CA ASN A 260 12.84 -21.39 -1.35
C ASN A 260 14.13 -21.85 -2.02
N SER A 261 14.23 -23.16 -2.30
CA SER A 261 15.40 -23.72 -2.96
C SER A 261 15.58 -23.15 -4.38
N HIS A 262 16.83 -22.92 -4.79
CA HIS A 262 17.09 -22.32 -6.11
C HIS A 262 16.54 -23.19 -7.26
N SER A 263 16.70 -24.51 -7.14
CA SER A 263 16.23 -25.48 -8.14
C SER A 263 14.71 -25.50 -8.31
N ILE A 264 13.93 -25.37 -7.22
CA ILE A 264 12.47 -25.41 -7.33
C ILE A 264 11.93 -24.14 -7.96
N VAL A 265 12.50 -22.99 -7.58
CA VAL A 265 12.08 -21.69 -8.13
C VAL A 265 12.50 -21.56 -9.59
N GLU A 266 13.68 -22.04 -9.97
CA GLU A 266 14.12 -22.08 -11.37
C GLU A 266 13.19 -22.96 -12.22
N ASN A 267 12.74 -24.11 -11.69
CA ASN A 267 11.75 -24.94 -12.38
C ASN A 267 10.41 -24.22 -12.57
N LEU A 268 9.91 -23.55 -11.51
CA LEU A 268 8.68 -22.75 -11.57
C LEU A 268 8.81 -21.59 -12.57
N GLU A 269 9.95 -20.89 -12.60
CA GLU A 269 10.24 -19.81 -13.55
C GLU A 269 10.24 -20.31 -15.00
N ARG A 270 10.88 -21.46 -15.25
CA ARG A 270 10.87 -22.10 -16.58
C ARG A 270 9.44 -22.38 -17.05
N ILE A 271 8.62 -23.02 -16.22
CA ILE A 271 7.23 -23.36 -16.56
C ILE A 271 6.38 -22.09 -16.74
N SER A 272 6.58 -21.09 -15.88
CA SER A 272 5.94 -19.79 -16.02
C SER A 272 6.24 -19.18 -17.39
N ASN A 273 7.51 -19.13 -17.79
CA ASN A 273 7.91 -18.59 -19.10
C ASN A 273 7.32 -19.37 -20.28
N GLU A 274 7.22 -20.70 -20.17
CA GLU A 274 6.55 -21.54 -21.18
C GLU A 274 5.06 -21.19 -21.33
N ILE A 275 4.34 -21.02 -20.22
CA ILE A 275 2.92 -20.63 -20.22
C ILE A 275 2.73 -19.20 -20.75
N TYR A 276 3.65 -18.30 -20.42
CA TYR A 276 3.63 -16.92 -20.90
C TYR A 276 3.81 -16.81 -22.40
N ALA A 277 4.79 -17.54 -22.96
CA ALA A 277 5.07 -17.54 -24.39
C ALA A 277 3.89 -18.04 -25.25
N GLN A 278 2.95 -18.78 -24.65
CA GLN A 278 1.82 -19.38 -25.38
C GLN A 278 0.65 -18.42 -25.63
N SER A 279 0.50 -17.32 -24.88
CA SER A 279 -0.61 -16.38 -25.12
C SER A 279 -0.43 -15.05 -24.39
N ASP A 280 -0.70 -13.95 -25.10
CA ASP A 280 -0.71 -12.56 -24.59
C ASP A 280 -2.10 -12.09 -24.10
N GLU A 281 -3.07 -12.99 -24.01
CA GLU A 281 -4.47 -12.67 -23.70
C GLU A 281 -4.65 -11.81 -22.44
N LEU A 282 -4.00 -12.17 -21.33
CA LEU A 282 -4.06 -11.41 -20.07
C LEU A 282 -3.57 -9.96 -20.26
N THR A 283 -2.47 -9.79 -20.99
CA THR A 283 -1.87 -8.48 -21.29
C THR A 283 -2.78 -7.64 -22.18
N ASN A 284 -3.35 -8.26 -23.22
CA ASN A 284 -4.23 -7.59 -24.17
C ASN A 284 -5.54 -7.14 -23.50
N LEU A 285 -6.17 -8.04 -22.73
CA LEU A 285 -7.39 -7.75 -21.99
C LEU A 285 -7.18 -6.63 -20.96
N SER A 286 -6.03 -6.64 -20.27
CA SER A 286 -5.68 -5.58 -19.33
C SER A 286 -5.57 -4.21 -20.01
N LYS A 287 -4.84 -4.14 -21.14
CA LYS A 287 -4.69 -2.90 -21.93
C LYS A 287 -6.03 -2.37 -22.43
N GLU A 288 -6.89 -3.25 -22.96
CA GLU A 288 -8.23 -2.88 -23.42
C GLU A 288 -9.08 -2.32 -22.27
N THR A 289 -9.02 -2.96 -21.11
CA THR A 289 -9.74 -2.53 -19.90
C THR A 289 -9.24 -1.19 -19.38
N VAL A 290 -7.92 -0.94 -19.42
CA VAL A 290 -7.31 0.35 -19.10
C VAL A 290 -7.77 1.43 -20.08
N GLU A 291 -7.80 1.15 -21.37
CA GLU A 291 -8.26 2.10 -22.38
C GLU A 291 -9.74 2.46 -22.20
N LEU A 292 -10.59 1.46 -21.92
CA LEU A 292 -11.98 1.68 -21.56
C LEU A 292 -12.10 2.59 -20.34
N LEU A 293 -11.30 2.32 -19.30
CA LEU A 293 -11.28 3.10 -18.06
C LEU A 293 -10.87 4.57 -18.31
N ARG A 294 -9.79 4.80 -19.06
CA ARG A 294 -9.33 6.14 -19.48
C ARG A 294 -10.41 6.90 -20.24
N ASN A 295 -11.04 6.23 -21.20
CA ASN A 295 -12.12 6.81 -22.01
C ASN A 295 -13.30 7.24 -21.14
N ARG A 296 -13.68 6.44 -20.13
CA ARG A 296 -14.75 6.77 -19.18
C ARG A 296 -14.36 7.94 -18.26
N LEU A 297 -13.18 7.90 -17.65
CA LEU A 297 -12.69 8.99 -16.79
C LEU A 297 -12.64 10.34 -17.52
N SER A 298 -12.25 10.34 -18.80
CA SER A 298 -12.23 11.55 -19.63
C SER A 298 -13.62 12.16 -19.84
N LYS A 299 -14.66 11.33 -19.99
CA LYS A 299 -16.06 11.77 -20.15
C LYS A 299 -16.59 12.39 -18.86
N ILE A 300 -16.29 11.80 -17.70
CA ILE A 300 -16.64 12.36 -16.38
C ILE A 300 -15.97 13.73 -16.19
N LYS A 301 -14.69 13.85 -16.52
CA LYS A 301 -13.97 15.14 -16.47
C LYS A 301 -14.67 16.18 -17.33
N ARG A 302 -15.05 15.87 -18.57
CA ARG A 302 -15.78 16.80 -19.45
C ARG A 302 -17.17 17.17 -18.92
N GLY A 303 -17.92 16.22 -18.36
CA GLY A 303 -19.25 16.46 -17.78
C GLY A 303 -19.22 17.46 -16.62
N VAL A 304 -18.31 17.27 -15.66
CA VAL A 304 -18.12 18.19 -14.52
C VAL A 304 -17.69 19.58 -14.99
N THR A 305 -16.77 19.68 -15.95
CA THR A 305 -16.33 20.98 -16.48
C THR A 305 -17.45 21.68 -17.25
N MET A 306 -18.27 20.97 -18.02
CA MET A 306 -19.42 21.55 -18.73
C MET A 306 -20.51 22.04 -17.78
N GLN A 307 -20.76 21.31 -16.69
CA GLN A 307 -21.78 21.69 -15.70
C GLN A 307 -21.30 22.86 -14.82
N GLY A 308 -20.03 22.86 -14.41
CA GLY A 308 -19.38 23.97 -13.72
C GLY A 308 -19.28 25.23 -14.58
N THR A 309 -18.95 25.11 -15.87
CA THR A 309 -18.96 26.25 -16.80
C THR A 309 -20.38 26.75 -17.08
N LYS A 310 -21.39 25.87 -17.20
CA LYS A 310 -22.80 26.30 -17.28
C LYS A 310 -23.27 27.04 -16.03
N LEU A 311 -22.89 26.59 -14.84
CA LEU A 311 -23.20 27.26 -13.57
C LEU A 311 -22.50 28.61 -13.46
N LEU A 312 -21.21 28.69 -13.77
CA LEU A 312 -20.43 29.94 -13.76
C LEU A 312 -20.89 30.95 -14.84
N ASN A 313 -21.36 30.45 -15.99
CA ASN A 313 -21.92 31.26 -17.07
C ASN A 313 -23.44 31.48 -16.93
N SER A 314 -24.06 31.02 -15.84
CA SER A 314 -25.48 31.28 -15.59
C SER A 314 -25.70 32.77 -15.29
N LYS A 315 -26.86 33.32 -15.69
CA LYS A 315 -27.22 34.72 -15.40
C LYS A 315 -27.09 35.02 -13.89
N SER A 316 -27.50 34.08 -13.04
CA SER A 316 -27.41 34.23 -11.58
C SER A 316 -25.97 34.32 -11.08
N ALA A 317 -25.05 33.49 -11.58
CA ALA A 317 -23.63 33.57 -11.20
C ALA A 317 -22.93 34.82 -11.73
N GLN A 318 -23.29 35.27 -12.95
CA GLN A 318 -22.78 36.53 -13.51
C GLN A 318 -23.29 37.75 -12.73
N GLU A 319 -24.56 37.73 -12.32
CA GLU A 319 -25.15 38.76 -11.45
C GLU A 319 -24.51 38.77 -10.06
N ALA A 320 -24.30 37.60 -9.44
CA ALA A 320 -23.61 37.49 -8.15
C ALA A 320 -22.17 38.02 -8.22
N LYS A 321 -21.43 37.72 -9.31
CA LYS A 321 -20.09 38.27 -9.55
C LYS A 321 -20.13 39.79 -9.73
N ALA A 322 -21.08 40.31 -10.51
CA ALA A 322 -21.26 41.75 -10.70
C ALA A 322 -21.62 42.47 -9.40
N MET A 323 -22.48 41.87 -8.56
CA MET A 323 -22.83 42.37 -7.24
C MET A 323 -21.62 42.35 -6.29
N GLY A 324 -20.82 41.28 -6.29
CA GLY A 324 -19.60 41.18 -5.49
C GLY A 324 -18.56 42.25 -5.86
N VAL A 325 -18.36 42.50 -7.16
CA VAL A 325 -17.46 43.57 -7.64
C VAL A 325 -17.97 44.96 -7.20
N ARG A 326 -19.29 45.20 -7.26
CA ARG A 326 -19.89 46.46 -6.79
C ARG A 326 -19.76 46.61 -5.28
N ALA A 327 -20.02 45.57 -4.50
CA ALA A 327 -19.89 45.59 -3.05
C ALA A 327 -18.43 45.85 -2.61
N TRP A 328 -17.46 45.23 -3.28
CA TRP A 328 -16.05 45.47 -3.03
C TRP A 328 -15.61 46.89 -3.40
N SER A 329 -16.10 47.43 -4.52
CA SER A 329 -15.86 48.83 -4.91
C SER A 329 -16.41 49.82 -3.87
N VAL A 330 -17.63 49.59 -3.38
CA VAL A 330 -18.26 50.41 -2.33
C VAL A 330 -17.46 50.35 -1.02
N ALA A 331 -17.02 49.15 -0.62
CA ALA A 331 -16.19 48.97 0.58
C ALA A 331 -14.84 49.70 0.45
N LYS A 332 -14.21 49.64 -0.73
CA LYS A 332 -12.95 50.35 -1.02
C LYS A 332 -13.15 51.87 -0.94
N SER A 333 -14.18 52.42 -1.58
CA SER A 333 -14.49 53.85 -1.51
C SER A 333 -14.85 54.32 -0.10
N ALA A 334 -15.52 53.48 0.69
CA ALA A 334 -15.81 53.78 2.09
C ALA A 334 -14.53 53.81 2.95
N MET A 335 -13.58 52.89 2.73
CA MET A 335 -12.27 52.92 3.38
C MET A 335 -11.45 54.15 2.99
N GLU A 336 -11.39 54.48 1.70
CA GLU A 336 -10.69 55.68 1.21
C GLU A 336 -11.32 56.97 1.76
N GLY A 337 -12.65 57.02 1.86
CA GLY A 337 -13.39 58.11 2.50
C GLY A 337 -13.12 58.22 4.00
N ALA A 338 -13.04 57.09 4.72
CA ALA A 338 -12.70 57.06 6.13
C ALA A 338 -11.27 57.51 6.39
N ILE A 339 -10.32 57.09 5.55
CA ILE A 339 -8.90 57.51 5.62
C ILE A 339 -8.78 59.02 5.35
N LYS A 340 -9.51 59.53 4.34
CA LYS A 340 -9.52 60.96 4.03
C LYS A 340 -10.17 61.79 5.15
N GLY A 341 -11.29 61.32 5.70
CA GLY A 341 -11.94 61.97 6.84
C GLY A 341 -11.08 61.97 8.11
N ALA A 342 -10.34 60.88 8.37
CA ALA A 342 -9.38 60.83 9.46
C ALA A 342 -8.21 61.80 9.25
N LYS A 343 -7.72 61.92 8.01
CA LYS A 343 -6.65 62.87 7.66
C LYS A 343 -7.11 64.33 7.77
N ASP A 344 -8.29 64.67 7.27
CA ASP A 344 -8.86 66.02 7.37
C ASP A 344 -9.15 66.42 8.83
N ALA A 345 -9.51 65.47 9.69
CA ALA A 345 -9.69 65.68 11.12
C ALA A 345 -8.37 65.88 11.88
N MET A 346 -7.27 65.28 11.40
CA MET A 346 -5.92 65.49 11.93
C MET A 346 -5.31 66.83 11.49
N GLU A 347 -5.62 67.32 10.28
CA GLU A 347 -5.16 68.62 9.77
C GLU A 347 -5.94 69.83 10.33
N LYS A 348 -7.10 69.60 10.97
CA LYS A 348 -7.91 70.64 11.65
C LYS A 348 -7.65 70.77 13.16
N LYS A 349 -6.63 70.09 13.68
CA LYS A 349 -6.04 70.33 15.00
C LYS A 349 -4.70 71.03 14.84
#